data_AF-A0A9W6B8N2-F1
#
_entry.id   AF-A0A9W6B8N2-F1
#
_cell.length_a   1.000
_cell.length_b   1.000
_cell.length_c   1.000
_cell.angle_alpha   90.00
_cell.angle_beta   90.00
_cell.angle_gamma   90.00
#
_symmetry.space_group_name_H-M   'P 1'
#
loop_
_entity.id
_entity.type
_entity.pdbx_description
1 polymer ?
#
loop_
_entity_poly.entity_id
_entity_poly.type
_entity_poly.pdbx_seq_one_letter_code
_entity_poly.pdbx_strand_id
1 'polypeptide(L)'
;MKQTKKNTQYKKWAFRCLICVVVLNIATYYVTLTQVDMSFVPDIRQMTTTQKVLRIVGILTNLLFVAGLVLTIMSMVKKEKKDYQWYTAVIGFGLLLLFFFSLVLYGIFVFVA
;
A
#
# COMPACT_ATOMS: atom_id res chain seq x y z
N MET A 1 -30.33 22.60 17.58
CA MET A 1 -29.53 21.40 17.86
C MET A 1 -28.11 21.61 17.33
N LYS A 2 -27.11 21.79 18.20
CA LYS A 2 -25.69 21.87 17.80
C LYS A 2 -25.29 20.50 17.26
N GLN A 3 -25.09 20.37 15.95
CA GLN A 3 -24.47 19.16 15.40
C GLN A 3 -23.05 19.07 15.96
N THR A 4 -22.83 18.17 16.90
CA THR A 4 -21.48 17.76 17.30
C THR A 4 -20.87 17.12 16.06
N LYS A 5 -20.06 17.90 15.34
CA LYS A 5 -19.34 17.47 14.16
C LYS A 5 -18.50 16.25 14.56
N LYS A 6 -19.01 15.04 14.34
CA LYS A 6 -18.33 13.78 14.62
C LYS A 6 -16.99 13.87 13.91
N ASN A 7 -15.93 14.13 14.66
CA ASN A 7 -14.59 14.35 14.15
C ASN A 7 -14.08 13.01 13.66
N THR A 8 -14.55 12.59 12.49
CA THR A 8 -14.10 11.38 11.85
C THR A 8 -12.63 11.54 11.56
N GLN A 9 -11.81 10.63 12.09
CA GLN A 9 -10.36 10.77 12.00
C GLN A 9 -9.83 10.12 10.71
N TYR A 10 -10.48 10.33 9.56
CA TYR A 10 -10.11 9.65 8.31
C TYR A 10 -8.67 9.97 7.91
N LYS A 11 -8.24 11.23 8.03
CA LYS A 11 -6.83 11.63 7.83
C LYS A 11 -5.84 10.86 8.71
N LYS A 12 -6.20 10.55 9.95
CA LYS A 12 -5.33 9.85 10.91
C LYS A 12 -5.23 8.37 10.56
N TRP A 13 -6.34 7.76 10.14
CA TRP A 13 -6.37 6.38 9.65
C TRP A 13 -5.62 6.24 8.33
N ALA A 14 -5.81 7.17 7.39
CA ALA A 14 -5.05 7.20 6.14
C ALA A 14 -3.54 7.27 6.41
N PHE A 15 -3.10 8.16 7.31
CA PHE A 15 -1.69 8.27 7.69
C PHE A 15 -1.14 6.99 8.33
N ARG A 16 -1.91 6.34 9.22
CA ARG A 16 -1.53 5.05 9.81
C ARG A 16 -1.43 3.95 8.76
N CYS A 17 -2.41 3.86 7.85
CA CYS A 17 -2.37 2.92 6.73
C CYS A 17 -1.13 3.15 5.87
N LEU A 18 -0.77 4.41 5.59
CA LEU A 18 0.43 4.74 4.82
C LEU A 18 1.70 4.21 5.49
N ILE A 19 1.87 4.46 6.79
CA ILE A 19 3.02 3.96 7.55
C ILE A 19 3.05 2.43 7.51
N CYS A 20 1.92 1.76 7.74
CA CYS A 20 1.84 0.30 7.69
C CYS A 20 2.24 -0.23 6.31
N VAL A 21 1.77 0.37 5.23
CA VAL A 21 2.13 -0.03 3.87
C VAL A 21 3.62 0.14 3.61
N VAL A 22 4.21 1.27 4.00
CA VAL A 22 5.65 1.51 3.82
C VAL A 22 6.48 0.49 4.60
N VAL A 23 6.15 0.26 5.87
CA VAL A 23 6.86 -0.71 6.71
C VAL A 23 6.72 -2.14 6.16
N LEU A 24 5.52 -2.55 5.74
CA LEU A 24 5.29 -3.86 5.14
C LEU A 24 6.06 -4.04 3.84
N ASN A 25 6.15 -3.02 2.99
CA ASN A 25 6.95 -3.08 1.77
C ASN A 25 8.45 -3.24 2.07
N ILE A 26 8.99 -2.49 3.04
CA ILE A 26 10.40 -2.63 3.47
C ILE A 26 10.66 -4.02 4.04
N ALA A 27 9.77 -4.53 4.89
CA ALA A 27 9.89 -5.87 5.46
C ALA A 27 9.85 -6.95 4.38
N THR A 28 8.92 -6.83 3.43
CA THR A 28 8.80 -7.74 2.29
C THR A 28 10.06 -7.71 1.43
N TYR A 29 10.59 -6.52 1.14
CA TYR A 29 11.83 -6.35 0.39
C TYR A 29 13.02 -7.03 1.08
N TYR A 30 13.18 -6.83 2.38
CA TYR A 30 14.26 -7.43 3.16
C TYR A 30 14.21 -8.97 3.14
N VAL A 31 13.01 -9.55 3.33
CA VAL A 31 12.85 -11.02 3.32
C VAL A 31 13.10 -11.58 1.91
N THR A 32 12.63 -10.90 0.86
CA THR A 32 12.88 -11.32 -0.52
C THR A 32 14.38 -11.33 -0.85
N LEU A 33 15.14 -10.32 -0.40
CA LEU A 33 16.59 -10.25 -0.61
C LEU A 33 17.37 -11.34 0.13
N THR A 34 16.88 -11.80 1.28
CA THR A 34 17.64 -12.65 2.19
C THR A 34 17.27 -14.13 2.11
N GLN A 35 16.05 -14.46 1.71
CA GLN A 35 15.49 -15.81 1.91
C GLN A 35 14.78 -16.41 0.70
N VAL A 36 14.68 -15.71 -0.42
CA VAL A 36 13.88 -16.17 -1.57
C VAL A 36 14.72 -16.16 -2.84
N ASP A 37 14.99 -17.36 -3.36
CA ASP A 37 15.38 -17.50 -4.75
C ASP A 37 14.23 -17.00 -5.63
N MET A 38 14.51 -16.02 -6.50
CA MET A 38 13.56 -15.32 -7.38
C MET A 38 12.96 -16.23 -8.49
N SER A 39 13.00 -17.53 -8.30
CA SER A 39 12.38 -18.52 -9.16
C SER A 39 10.86 -18.33 -9.10
N PHE A 40 10.26 -17.88 -10.20
CA PHE A 40 8.81 -17.77 -10.32
C PHE A 40 8.20 -19.18 -10.32
N VAL A 41 7.60 -19.58 -9.19
CA VAL A 41 6.90 -20.86 -9.05
C VAL A 41 5.40 -20.61 -9.24
N PRO A 42 4.80 -20.98 -10.37
CA PRO A 42 3.38 -20.72 -10.63
C PRO A 42 2.46 -21.57 -9.74
N ASP A 43 2.91 -22.76 -9.31
CA ASP A 43 2.13 -23.65 -8.45
C ASP A 43 2.33 -23.37 -6.96
N ILE A 44 1.23 -23.03 -6.28
CA ILE A 44 1.18 -22.73 -4.84
C ILE A 44 1.61 -23.94 -3.99
N ARG A 45 1.46 -25.17 -4.50
CA ARG A 45 1.85 -26.39 -3.79
C ARG A 45 3.37 -26.55 -3.68
N GLN A 46 4.11 -26.00 -4.64
CA GLN A 46 5.57 -26.05 -4.70
C GLN A 46 6.23 -24.86 -3.98
N MET A 47 5.45 -23.87 -3.53
CA MET A 47 5.97 -22.72 -2.81
C MET A 47 6.47 -23.11 -1.42
N THR A 48 7.64 -22.58 -1.04
CA THR A 48 8.15 -22.68 0.33
C THR A 48 7.25 -21.92 1.30
N THR A 49 7.35 -22.22 2.60
CA THR A 49 6.58 -21.52 3.64
C THR A 49 6.82 -20.00 3.58
N THR A 50 8.07 -19.58 3.36
CA THR A 50 8.44 -18.16 3.23
C THR A 50 7.78 -17.49 2.02
N GLN A 51 7.77 -18.16 0.86
CA GLN A 51 7.09 -17.66 -0.35
C GLN A 51 5.57 -17.50 -0.13
N LYS A 52 4.93 -18.46 0.56
CA LYS A 52 3.51 -18.36 0.90
C LYS A 52 3.20 -17.18 1.82
N VAL A 53 4.01 -16.98 2.86
CA VAL A 53 3.88 -15.84 3.79
C VAL A 53 4.04 -14.53 3.04
N LEU A 54 5.08 -14.40 2.20
CA LEU A 54 5.29 -13.19 1.39
C LEU A 54 4.14 -12.91 0.44
N ARG A 55 3.56 -13.95 -0.18
CA ARG A 55 2.39 -13.78 -1.04
C ARG A 55 1.18 -13.25 -0.26
N ILE A 56 0.92 -13.79 0.93
CA ILE A 56 -0.17 -13.33 1.81
C ILE A 56 0.08 -11.89 2.28
N VAL A 57 1.30 -11.58 2.71
CA VAL A 57 1.71 -10.23 3.12
C VAL A 57 1.59 -9.25 1.95
N GLY A 58 1.95 -9.66 0.74
CA GLY A 58 1.79 -8.85 -0.48
C GLY A 58 0.32 -8.55 -0.78
N ILE A 59 -0.56 -9.55 -0.71
CA ILE A 59 -2.01 -9.36 -0.87
C ILE A 59 -2.55 -8.41 0.20
N LEU A 60 -2.17 -8.61 1.46
CA LEU A 60 -2.58 -7.76 2.57
C LEU A 60 -2.10 -6.32 2.41
N THR A 61 -0.85 -6.13 1.99
CA THR A 61 -0.25 -4.81 1.74
C THR A 61 -0.99 -4.09 0.63
N ASN A 62 -1.34 -4.80 -0.45
CA ASN A 62 -2.12 -4.22 -1.54
C ASN A 62 -3.53 -3.83 -1.09
N LEU A 63 -4.18 -4.65 -0.26
CA LEU A 63 -5.48 -4.32 0.32
C LEU A 63 -5.41 -3.07 1.23
N LEU A 64 -4.37 -2.96 2.06
CA LEU A 64 -4.12 -1.78 2.89
C LEU A 64 -3.85 -0.54 2.04
N PHE A 65 -3.17 -0.70 0.90
CA PHE A 65 -2.90 0.38 -0.03
C PHE A 65 -4.20 0.93 -0.64
N VAL A 66 -5.08 0.05 -1.13
CA VAL A 66 -6.40 0.44 -1.65
C VAL A 66 -7.25 1.08 -0.55
N ALA A 67 -7.28 0.49 0.64
CA ALA A 67 -8.02 1.06 1.77
C ALA A 67 -7.49 2.46 2.15
N GLY A 68 -6.17 2.64 2.16
CA GLY A 68 -5.51 3.92 2.41
C GLY A 68 -5.83 4.98 1.36
N LEU A 69 -5.89 4.60 0.08
CA LEU A 69 -6.35 5.48 -1.00
C LEU A 69 -7.79 5.91 -0.81
N VAL A 70 -8.70 4.97 -0.54
CA VAL A 70 -10.13 5.27 -0.30
C VAL A 70 -10.30 6.21 0.90
N LEU A 71 -9.57 5.97 1.99
CA LEU A 71 -9.57 6.85 3.17
C LEU A 71 -9.05 8.26 2.84
N THR A 72 -8.02 8.36 2.00
CA THR A 72 -7.47 9.63 1.55
C THR A 72 -8.50 10.40 0.71
N ILE A 73 -9.17 9.73 -0.22
CA ILE A 73 -10.26 10.31 -1.04
C ILE A 73 -11.43 10.76 -0.15
N MET A 74 -11.88 9.92 0.80
CA MET A 74 -12.95 10.30 1.75
C MET A 74 -12.57 11.54 2.56
N SER A 75 -11.31 11.66 2.99
CA SER A 75 -10.83 12.85 3.72
C SER A 75 -10.89 14.11 2.84
N MET A 76 -10.62 14.00 1.53
CA MET A 76 -10.81 15.10 0.57
C MET A 76 -12.28 15.49 0.42
N VAL A 77 -13.16 14.51 0.20
CA VAL A 77 -14.61 14.73 0.00
C VAL A 77 -15.24 15.38 1.23
N LYS A 78 -14.84 14.96 2.44
CA LYS A 78 -15.33 15.54 3.70
C LYS A 78 -14.77 16.93 4.03
N LYS A 79 -13.89 17.49 3.18
CA LYS A 79 -13.22 18.79 3.38
C LYS A 79 -12.64 18.89 4.80
N GLU A 80 -11.96 17.83 5.25
CA GLU A 80 -11.28 17.86 6.54
C GLU A 80 -10.19 18.94 6.54
N LYS A 81 -9.88 19.49 7.72
CA LYS A 81 -8.80 20.47 7.85
C LYS A 81 -7.50 19.87 7.31
N LYS A 82 -6.91 20.58 6.34
CA LYS A 82 -5.65 20.23 5.67
C LYS A 82 -4.48 20.47 6.63
N ASP A 83 -4.26 19.52 7.52
CA ASP A 83 -3.09 19.50 8.41
C ASP A 83 -1.94 18.71 7.76
N TYR A 84 -0.76 18.69 8.40
CA TYR A 84 0.40 17.95 7.91
C TYR A 84 0.09 16.47 7.58
N GLN A 85 -0.73 15.80 8.39
CA GLN A 85 -1.12 14.39 8.20
C GLN A 85 -1.84 14.15 6.88
N TRP A 86 -2.65 15.12 6.45
CA TRP A 86 -3.37 15.05 5.19
C TRP A 86 -2.40 15.22 4.01
N TYR A 87 -1.52 16.22 4.07
CA TYR A 87 -0.50 16.41 3.04
C TYR A 87 0.42 15.20 2.88
N THR A 88 0.90 14.64 3.99
CA THR A 88 1.76 13.44 3.96
C THR A 88 1.04 12.22 3.41
N ALA A 89 -0.24 12.03 3.75
CA ALA A 89 -1.03 10.91 3.22
C ALA A 89 -1.23 11.05 1.70
N VAL A 90 -1.61 12.24 1.23
CA VAL A 90 -1.84 12.51 -0.20
C VAL A 90 -0.55 12.36 -1.01
N ILE A 91 0.55 12.97 -0.55
CA ILE A 91 1.85 12.89 -1.23
C ILE A 91 2.37 11.45 -1.21
N GLY A 92 2.33 10.78 -0.06
CA GLY A 92 2.89 9.44 0.07
C GLY A 92 2.09 8.38 -0.69
N PHE A 93 0.75 8.41 -0.66
CA PHE A 93 -0.06 7.51 -1.48
C PHE A 93 0.07 7.85 -2.97
N GLY A 94 0.18 9.13 -3.33
CA GLY A 94 0.45 9.55 -4.71
C GLY A 94 1.79 9.02 -5.23
N LEU A 95 2.85 9.10 -4.43
CA LEU A 95 4.18 8.61 -4.78
C LEU A 95 4.22 7.09 -4.90
N LEU A 96 3.59 6.37 -3.96
CA LEU A 96 3.46 4.91 -4.03
C LEU A 96 2.67 4.46 -5.26
N LEU A 97 1.64 5.22 -5.65
CA LEU A 97 0.85 4.93 -6.85
C LEU A 97 1.67 5.12 -8.12
N LEU A 98 2.45 6.20 -8.21
CA LEU A 98 3.38 6.42 -9.33
C LEU A 98 4.43 5.30 -9.43
N PHE A 99 5.00 4.90 -8.29
CA PHE A 99 5.96 3.80 -8.24
C PHE A 99 5.35 2.48 -8.73
N PHE A 100 4.12 2.18 -8.32
CA PHE A 100 3.40 0.99 -8.77
C PHE A 100 3.12 1.02 -10.28
N PHE A 101 2.65 2.14 -10.81
CA PHE A 101 2.44 2.31 -12.26
C PHE A 101 3.73 2.15 -13.06
N SER A 102 4.85 2.69 -12.57
CA SER A 102 6.16 2.53 -13.21
C SER A 102 6.59 1.07 -13.27
N LEU A 103 6.41 0.30 -12.19
CA LEU A 103 6.72 -1.14 -12.16
C LEU A 103 5.86 -1.95 -13.14
N VAL A 104 4.55 -1.66 -13.19
CA VAL A 104 3.64 -2.34 -14.11
C VAL A 104 3.99 -2.04 -15.57
N LEU A 105 4.28 -0.78 -15.91
CA LEU A 105 4.72 -0.39 -17.25
C LEU A 105 6.03 -1.08 -17.64
N TYR A 106 6.99 -1.14 -16.71
CA TYR A 106 8.25 -1.85 -16.94
C TYR A 106 8.02 -3.35 -17.17
N GLY A 107 7.18 -3.99 -16.36
CA GLY A 107 6.83 -5.41 -16.53
C GLY A 107 6.15 -5.70 -17.86
N ILE A 108 5.21 -4.84 -18.30
CA ILE A 108 4.56 -4.96 -19.61
C ILE A 108 5.59 -4.81 -20.73
N PHE A 109 6.48 -3.80 -20.65
CA PHE A 109 7.51 -3.57 -21.65
C PHE A 109 8.44 -4.77 -21.80
N VAL A 110 8.91 -5.36 -20.68
CA VAL A 110 9.77 -6.55 -20.69
C VAL A 110 9.06 -7.79 -21.22
N PHE A 111 7.74 -7.92 -21.05
CA PHE A 111 6.98 -9.06 -21.57
C PHE A 111 6.65 -8.93 -23.07
N VAL A 112 6.61 -7.70 -23.60
CA VAL A 112 6.26 -7.41 -24.99
C VAL A 112 7.50 -7.32 -25.91
N ALA A 113 8.68 -7.01 -25.36
CA ALA A 113 9.96 -6.96 -26.08
C ALA A 113 10.62 -8.35 -26.23
#